data_AF-A0A8I0FE06-F1
#
_entry.id   AF-A0A8I0FE06-F1
#
_cell.length_a   1.000
_cell.length_b   1.000
_cell.length_c   1.000
_cell.angle_alpha   90.00
_cell.angle_beta   90.00
_cell.angle_gamma   90.00
#
_symmetry.space_group_name_H-M   'P 1'
#
loop_
_entity.id
_entity.type
_entity.pdbx_description
1 polymer ?
#
loop_
_entity_poly.entity_id
_entity_poly.type
_entity_poly.pdbx_seq_one_letter_code
_entity_poly.pdbx_strand_id
1 'polypeptide(L)'
;HYVCWAMLFALETAMRQGEILGMRREDIKDGFVHLPMTKNGESRNVPLSKEAKRLLSLLPSNTDILLPVKAETFKRTWIKIRDAADLKHINFHDTRHEAITRMVRERKLPVEVLAKITGHKTIGILINTYYNPNAQDLVEMFNSSES
;
A
#
# COMPACT_ATOMS: atom_id res chain seq x y z
N HIS A 1 13.12 -5.41 12.32
CA HIS A 1 12.32 -6.63 12.10
C HIS A 1 11.47 -6.51 10.83
N TYR A 2 11.42 -7.55 9.99
CA TYR A 2 10.71 -7.54 8.69
C TYR A 2 9.22 -7.23 8.79
N VAL A 3 8.55 -7.57 9.89
CA VAL A 3 7.12 -7.27 10.08
C VAL A 3 6.86 -5.77 10.20
N CYS A 4 7.64 -5.06 11.02
CA CYS A 4 7.55 -3.61 11.13
C CYS A 4 7.90 -2.93 9.79
N TRP A 5 8.94 -3.42 9.11
CA TRP A 5 9.30 -2.94 7.77
C TRP A 5 8.14 -3.11 6.79
N ALA A 6 7.51 -4.28 6.74
CA ALA A 6 6.39 -4.58 5.86
C ALA A 6 5.17 -3.73 6.17
N MET A 7 4.90 -3.42 7.44
CA MET A 7 3.83 -2.51 7.85
C MET A 7 4.06 -1.10 7.28
N LEU A 8 5.25 -0.54 7.48
CA LEU A 8 5.60 0.78 6.93
C LEU A 8 5.53 0.80 5.41
N PHE A 9 6.06 -0.25 4.76
CA PHE A 9 6.01 -0.36 3.31
C PHE A 9 4.58 -0.50 2.78
N ALA A 10 3.71 -1.22 3.48
CA ALA A 10 2.29 -1.33 3.14
C ALA A 10 1.57 0.02 3.26
N LEU A 11 1.90 0.83 4.27
CA LEU A 11 1.35 2.18 4.45
C LEU A 11 1.73 3.12 3.30
N GLU A 12 2.93 2.96 2.73
CA GLU A 12 3.39 3.78 1.61
C GLU A 12 2.85 3.33 0.25
N THR A 13 2.55 2.04 0.08
CA THR A 13 2.29 1.43 -1.24
C THR A 13 0.88 0.88 -1.42
N ALA A 14 0.12 0.75 -0.33
CA ALA A 14 -1.16 0.03 -0.28
C ALA A 14 -1.08 -1.44 -0.75
N MET A 15 0.11 -2.03 -0.86
CA MET A 15 0.27 -3.42 -1.31
C MET A 15 -0.32 -4.41 -0.29
N ARG A 16 -0.85 -5.53 -0.77
CA ARG A 16 -1.37 -6.61 0.07
C ARG A 16 -0.21 -7.35 0.73
N GLN A 17 -0.44 -7.95 1.91
CA GLN A 17 0.59 -8.74 2.61
C GLN A 17 1.25 -9.80 1.72
N GLY A 18 0.45 -10.55 0.95
CA GLY A 18 0.98 -11.57 0.05
C GLY A 18 1.83 -11.00 -1.09
N GLU A 19 1.51 -9.81 -1.58
CA GLU A 19 2.29 -9.11 -2.60
C GLU A 19 3.64 -8.65 -2.02
N ILE A 20 3.64 -8.11 -0.79
CA ILE A 20 4.87 -7.67 -0.09
C ILE A 20 5.77 -8.85 0.30
N LEU A 21 5.19 -9.97 0.72
CA LEU A 21 5.97 -11.17 1.06
C LEU A 21 6.46 -11.94 -0.18
N GLY A 22 5.76 -11.78 -1.30
CA GLY A 22 6.07 -12.47 -2.56
C GLY A 22 6.95 -11.68 -3.52
N MET A 23 7.12 -10.37 -3.32
CA MET A 23 7.93 -9.54 -4.23
C MET A 23 9.41 -9.94 -4.23
N ARG A 24 9.99 -9.92 -5.42
CA ARG A 24 11.39 -10.21 -5.70
C ARG A 24 12.15 -8.95 -6.03
N ARG A 25 13.48 -9.04 -6.04
CA ARG A 25 14.34 -7.90 -6.43
C ARG A 25 14.02 -7.42 -7.84
N GLU A 26 13.82 -8.36 -8.75
CA GLU A 26 13.54 -8.08 -10.16
C GLU A 26 12.25 -7.29 -10.37
N ASP A 27 11.30 -7.37 -9.45
CA ASP A 27 10.04 -6.63 -9.50
C ASP A 27 10.24 -5.13 -9.21
N ILE A 28 11.32 -4.76 -8.51
CA ILE A 28 11.64 -3.37 -8.20
C ILE A 28 12.26 -2.71 -9.44
N LYS A 29 11.55 -1.72 -9.97
CA LYS A 29 12.01 -0.88 -11.09
C LYS A 29 12.31 0.53 -10.58
N ASP A 30 12.88 1.36 -11.46
CA ASP A 30 13.06 2.76 -11.09
C ASP A 30 11.70 3.45 -10.92
N GLY A 31 11.40 3.85 -9.69
CA GLY A 31 10.18 4.57 -9.34
C GLY A 31 8.94 3.72 -9.04
N PHE A 32 8.95 2.40 -9.24
CA PHE A 32 7.78 1.55 -8.96
C PHE A 32 8.14 0.09 -8.69
N VAL A 33 7.21 -0.66 -8.07
CA VAL A 33 7.22 -2.12 -8.00
C VAL A 33 6.24 -2.67 -9.03
N HIS A 34 6.71 -3.56 -9.89
CA HIS A 34 5.86 -4.30 -10.82
C HIS A 34 5.26 -5.51 -10.10
N LEU A 35 3.93 -5.61 -10.06
CA LEU A 35 3.26 -6.78 -9.53
C LEU A 35 2.79 -7.65 -10.70
N PRO A 36 3.40 -8.84 -10.90
CA PRO A 36 2.96 -9.77 -11.92
C PRO A 36 1.55 -10.28 -11.58
N MET A 37 0.85 -10.77 -12.61
CA MET A 37 -0.53 -11.24 -12.49
C MET A 37 -0.68 -12.20 -11.31
N THR A 38 -1.57 -11.85 -10.37
CA THR A 38 -1.83 -12.66 -9.18
C THR A 38 -3.08 -13.51 -9.40
N LYS A 39 -3.28 -14.55 -8.59
CA LYS A 39 -4.49 -15.39 -8.63
C LYS A 39 -5.82 -14.60 -8.52
N ASN A 40 -5.82 -13.37 -7.99
CA ASN A 40 -7.00 -12.57 -7.72
C ASN A 40 -6.93 -11.13 -8.29
N GLY A 41 -5.95 -10.81 -9.13
CA GLY A 41 -5.69 -9.41 -9.51
C GLY A 41 -4.96 -9.25 -10.84
N GLU A 42 -5.15 -8.08 -11.44
CA GLU A 42 -4.47 -7.67 -12.67
C GLU A 42 -3.03 -7.26 -12.38
N SER A 43 -2.16 -7.42 -13.39
CA SER A 43 -0.81 -6.87 -13.33
C SER A 43 -0.89 -5.36 -13.20
N ARG A 44 -0.07 -4.78 -12.32
CA ARG A 44 -0.05 -3.34 -12.09
C ARG A 44 1.31 -2.87 -11.60
N ASN A 45 1.56 -1.58 -11.79
CA ASN A 45 2.73 -0.90 -11.26
C ASN A 45 2.32 -0.08 -10.04
N VAL A 46 3.00 -0.30 -8.92
CA VAL A 46 2.79 0.43 -7.67
C VAL A 46 3.90 1.47 -7.52
N PRO A 47 3.61 2.78 -7.61
CA PRO A 47 4.62 3.82 -7.50
C PRO A 47 5.27 3.83 -6.12
N LEU A 48 6.56 4.12 -6.09
CA LEU A 48 7.36 4.20 -4.87
C LEU A 48 7.53 5.66 -4.44
N SER A 49 7.03 6.00 -3.25
CA SER A 49 7.32 7.28 -2.60
C SER A 49 8.81 7.37 -2.21
N LYS A 50 9.27 8.58 -1.85
CA LYS A 50 10.63 8.76 -1.30
C LYS A 50 10.87 7.84 -0.09
N GLU A 51 9.87 7.70 0.77
CA GLU A 51 9.95 6.84 1.96
C GLU A 51 9.94 5.36 1.59
N ALA A 52 9.11 4.94 0.62
CA ALA A 52 9.14 3.56 0.12
C ALA A 52 10.52 3.18 -0.46
N LYS A 53 11.14 4.10 -1.21
CA LYS A 53 12.52 3.92 -1.71
C LYS A 53 13.52 3.82 -0.56
N ARG A 54 13.39 4.67 0.47
CA ARG A 54 14.23 4.62 1.69
C ARG A 54 14.08 3.30 2.43
N LEU A 55 12.86 2.78 2.56
CA LEU A 55 12.61 1.47 3.18
C LEU A 55 13.29 0.35 2.38
N LEU A 56 13.17 0.35 1.05
CA LEU A 56 13.82 -0.64 0.19
C LEU A 56 15.35 -0.62 0.35
N SER A 57 15.98 0.54 0.53
CA SER A 57 17.43 0.63 0.74
C SER A 57 17.91 0.06 2.08
N LEU A 58 17.00 -0.20 3.04
CA LEU A 58 17.34 -0.86 4.31
C LEU A 58 17.44 -2.38 4.19
N LEU A 59 16.93 -2.96 3.09
CA LEU A 59 17.02 -4.40 2.86
C LEU A 59 18.40 -4.75 2.29
N PRO A 60 18.94 -5.96 2.58
CA PRO A 60 20.18 -6.44 1.96
C PRO A 60 20.12 -6.28 0.44
N SER A 61 21.23 -6.05 -0.25
CA SER A 61 21.25 -5.85 -1.71
C SER A 61 21.55 -7.12 -2.52
N ASN A 62 22.05 -8.16 -1.86
CA ASN A 62 22.63 -9.36 -2.49
C ASN A 62 21.67 -10.56 -2.56
N THR A 63 20.39 -10.39 -2.24
CA THR A 63 19.39 -11.47 -2.27
C THR A 63 18.24 -11.14 -3.21
N ASP A 64 17.74 -12.14 -3.93
CA ASP A 64 16.52 -11.96 -4.73
C ASP A 64 15.28 -11.84 -3.83
N ILE A 65 15.20 -12.70 -2.81
CA ILE A 65 14.15 -12.65 -1.79
C ILE A 65 14.40 -11.46 -0.87
N LEU A 66 13.44 -10.53 -0.85
CA LEU A 66 13.50 -9.30 -0.05
C LEU A 66 13.11 -9.55 1.41
N LEU A 67 12.08 -10.37 1.64
CA LEU A 67 11.56 -10.72 2.96
C LEU A 67 11.57 -12.25 3.14
N PRO A 68 12.64 -12.84 3.71
CA PRO A 68 12.75 -14.29 3.91
C PRO A 68 11.92 -14.76 5.12
N VAL A 69 10.61 -14.44 5.13
CA VAL A 69 9.68 -14.78 6.21
C VAL A 69 8.46 -15.51 5.64
N LYS A 70 8.18 -16.71 6.15
CA LYS A 70 6.97 -17.46 5.78
C LYS A 70 5.71 -16.70 6.24
N ALA A 71 4.64 -16.76 5.46
CA ALA A 71 3.40 -16.03 5.73
C ALA A 71 2.79 -16.36 7.12
N GLU A 72 2.88 -17.61 7.57
CA GLU A 72 2.43 -18.01 8.90
C GLU A 72 3.27 -17.39 10.03
N THR A 73 4.60 -17.41 9.88
CA THR A 73 5.54 -16.76 10.81
C THR A 73 5.28 -15.26 10.86
N PHE A 74 5.03 -14.64 9.70
CA PHE A 74 4.66 -13.24 9.61
C PHE A 74 3.39 -12.94 10.40
N LYS A 75 2.32 -13.70 10.17
CA LYS A 75 1.03 -13.54 10.86
C LYS A 75 1.17 -13.67 12.38
N ARG A 76 1.87 -14.71 12.85
CA ARG A 76 2.13 -14.89 14.30
C ARG A 76 2.91 -13.72 14.90
N THR A 77 3.94 -13.25 14.19
CA THR A 77 4.77 -12.14 14.66
C THR A 77 4.00 -10.82 14.66
N TRP A 78 3.16 -10.58 13.66
CA TRP A 78 2.23 -9.45 13.62
C TRP A 78 1.29 -9.44 14.83
N ILE A 79 0.62 -10.56 15.10
CA ILE A 79 -0.28 -10.69 16.26
C ILE A 79 0.47 -10.37 17.55
N LYS A 80 1.68 -10.93 17.73
CA LYS A 80 2.50 -10.66 18.92
C LYS A 80 2.85 -9.18 19.09
N ILE A 81 3.29 -8.50 18.01
CA ILE A 81 3.66 -7.08 18.04
C ILE A 81 2.44 -6.21 18.32
N ARG A 82 1.34 -6.47 17.63
CA ARG A 82 0.07 -5.77 17.80
C ARG A 82 -0.47 -5.89 19.23
N ASP A 83 -0.49 -7.11 19.76
CA ASP A 83 -1.03 -7.37 21.10
C ASP A 83 -0.15 -6.73 22.18
N ALA A 84 1.18 -6.70 21.98
CA ALA A 84 2.10 -5.98 22.85
C ALA A 84 1.91 -4.45 22.81
N ALA A 85 1.34 -3.92 21.73
CA ALA A 85 0.97 -2.51 21.58
C ALA A 85 -0.48 -2.22 21.99
N ASP A 86 -1.22 -3.21 22.53
CA ASP A 86 -2.65 -3.14 22.86
C ASP A 86 -3.57 -2.77 21.67
N LEU A 87 -3.16 -3.12 20.44
CA LEU A 87 -3.89 -2.82 19.21
C LEU A 87 -4.69 -4.01 18.67
N LYS A 88 -5.26 -4.85 19.53
CA LYS A 88 -5.85 -6.17 19.16
C LYS A 88 -6.91 -6.11 18.05
N HIS A 89 -7.56 -4.97 17.88
CA HIS A 89 -8.59 -4.73 16.86
C HIS A 89 -8.01 -4.50 15.46
N ILE A 90 -6.71 -4.23 15.34
CA ILE A 90 -6.04 -3.99 14.07
C ILE A 90 -5.56 -5.30 13.44
N ASN A 91 -5.83 -5.47 12.16
CA ASN A 91 -5.30 -6.52 11.32
C ASN A 91 -4.29 -5.94 10.34
N PHE A 92 -3.40 -6.77 9.81
CA PHE A 92 -2.45 -6.27 8.82
C PHE A 92 -3.15 -5.72 7.56
N HIS A 93 -4.35 -6.20 7.23
CA HIS A 93 -5.10 -5.67 6.08
C HIS A 93 -5.53 -4.20 6.28
N ASP A 94 -5.61 -3.71 7.52
CA ASP A 94 -5.98 -2.33 7.81
C ASP A 94 -4.88 -1.35 7.37
N THR A 95 -3.62 -1.80 7.22
CA THR A 95 -2.56 -0.94 6.67
C THR A 95 -2.86 -0.54 5.24
N ARG A 96 -3.50 -1.42 4.47
CA ARG A 96 -3.92 -1.11 3.10
C ARG A 96 -5.09 -0.13 3.10
N HIS A 97 -6.05 -0.31 4.00
CA HIS A 97 -7.17 0.64 4.14
C HIS A 97 -6.63 2.03 4.48
N GLU A 98 -5.77 2.12 5.48
CA GLU A 98 -5.11 3.37 5.90
C GLU A 98 -4.28 3.99 4.77
N ALA A 99 -3.47 3.21 4.04
CA ALA A 99 -2.69 3.70 2.91
C ALA A 99 -3.57 4.36 1.84
N ILE A 100 -4.71 3.74 1.51
CA ILE A 100 -5.66 4.27 0.52
C ILE A 100 -6.28 5.56 1.05
N THR A 101 -6.69 5.60 2.33
CA THR A 101 -7.21 6.81 2.97
C THR A 101 -6.22 7.98 2.88
N ARG A 102 -4.92 7.74 3.16
CA ARG A 102 -3.88 8.78 3.02
C ARG A 102 -3.66 9.21 1.58
N MET A 103 -3.66 8.28 0.63
CA MET A 103 -3.55 8.61 -0.80
C MET A 103 -4.71 9.52 -1.26
N VAL A 104 -5.91 9.32 -0.74
CA VAL A 104 -7.05 10.22 -1.01
C VAL A 104 -6.88 11.56 -0.30
N ARG A 105 -6.69 11.55 1.02
CA ARG A 105 -6.75 12.78 1.84
C ARG A 105 -5.52 13.67 1.72
N GLU A 106 -4.33 13.08 1.66
CA GLU A 106 -3.07 13.81 1.69
C GLU A 106 -2.52 14.05 0.29
N ARG A 107 -2.63 13.05 -0.60
CA ARG A 107 -2.10 13.16 -1.98
C ARG A 107 -3.14 13.62 -2.99
N LYS A 108 -4.42 13.71 -2.59
CA LYS A 108 -5.55 14.11 -3.45
C LYS A 108 -5.53 13.39 -4.82
N LEU A 109 -5.19 12.10 -4.83
CA LEU A 109 -5.11 11.34 -6.07
C LEU A 109 -6.51 11.16 -6.69
N PRO A 110 -6.67 11.39 -7.99
CA PRO A 110 -7.90 11.05 -8.70
C PRO A 110 -8.24 9.57 -8.54
N VAL A 111 -9.53 9.26 -8.46
CA VAL A 111 -10.00 7.91 -8.11
C VAL A 111 -9.57 6.86 -9.13
N GLU A 112 -9.46 7.22 -10.40
CA GLU A 112 -9.00 6.38 -11.50
C GLU A 112 -7.51 6.05 -11.40
N VAL A 113 -6.70 7.00 -10.94
CA VAL A 113 -5.27 6.78 -10.67
C VAL A 113 -5.13 5.86 -9.46
N LEU A 114 -5.91 6.11 -8.41
CA LEU A 114 -5.95 5.28 -7.22
C LEU A 114 -6.37 3.84 -7.54
N ALA A 115 -7.37 3.65 -8.41
CA ALA A 115 -7.81 2.33 -8.87
C ALA A 115 -6.68 1.54 -9.55
N LYS A 116 -5.90 2.18 -10.43
CA LYS A 116 -4.74 1.58 -11.09
C LYS A 116 -3.64 1.18 -10.12
N ILE A 117 -3.31 2.05 -9.16
CA ILE A 117 -2.27 1.79 -8.15
C ILE A 117 -2.68 0.64 -7.22
N THR A 118 -3.91 0.68 -6.75
CA THR A 118 -4.40 -0.24 -5.72
C THR A 118 -4.89 -1.56 -6.32
N GLY A 119 -5.22 -1.60 -7.62
CA GLY A 119 -5.76 -2.78 -8.29
C GLY A 119 -7.22 -3.07 -7.90
N HIS A 120 -8.05 -2.04 -7.75
CA HIS A 120 -9.50 -2.19 -7.61
C HIS A 120 -10.16 -2.21 -8.98
N LYS A 121 -10.85 -3.30 -9.31
CA LYS A 121 -11.62 -3.43 -10.55
C LYS A 121 -12.87 -2.55 -10.56
N THR A 122 -13.51 -2.46 -9.40
CA THR A 122 -14.74 -1.67 -9.23
C THR A 122 -14.40 -0.37 -8.52
N ILE A 123 -14.35 0.72 -9.29
CA ILE A 123 -14.07 2.08 -8.79
C ILE A 123 -15.04 2.49 -7.69
N GLY A 124 -16.30 2.04 -7.73
CA GLY A 124 -17.31 2.33 -6.71
C GLY A 124 -16.90 1.93 -5.28
N ILE A 125 -16.05 0.92 -5.11
CA ILE A 125 -15.50 0.56 -3.80
C ILE A 125 -14.62 1.69 -3.27
N LEU A 126 -13.80 2.30 -4.14
CA LEU A 126 -12.94 3.41 -3.77
C LEU A 126 -13.74 4.66 -3.42
N ILE A 127 -14.77 4.95 -4.23
CA ILE A 127 -15.66 6.10 -4.03
C ILE A 127 -16.38 5.98 -2.69
N ASN A 128 -17.11 4.89 -2.48
CA ASN A 128 -18.01 4.77 -1.33
C ASN A 128 -17.27 4.57 0.01
N THR A 129 -15.99 4.17 -0.04
CA THR A 129 -15.22 3.85 1.18
C THR A 129 -14.20 4.93 1.54
N TYR A 130 -13.50 5.48 0.54
CA TYR A 130 -12.33 6.34 0.78
C TYR A 130 -12.50 7.74 0.21
N TYR A 131 -13.13 7.87 -0.95
CA TYR A 131 -13.30 9.14 -1.66
C TYR A 131 -14.66 9.76 -1.31
N ASN A 132 -14.75 10.33 -0.10
CA ASN A 132 -15.94 11.02 0.40
C ASN A 132 -15.66 12.51 0.64
N PRO A 133 -15.55 13.32 -0.43
CA PRO A 133 -15.32 14.76 -0.30
C PRO A 133 -16.54 15.44 0.33
N ASN A 134 -16.29 16.35 1.26
CA ASN A 134 -17.35 17.21 1.79
C ASN A 134 -17.63 18.38 0.82
N ALA A 135 -18.66 19.18 1.10
CA ALA A 135 -19.04 20.30 0.24
C ALA A 135 -17.90 21.32 0.01
N GLN A 136 -17.05 21.55 1.02
CA GLN A 136 -15.90 22.45 0.91
C GLN A 136 -14.84 21.87 -0.04
N ASP A 137 -14.55 20.57 0.07
CA ASP A 137 -13.62 19.89 -0.84
C ASP A 137 -14.09 20.00 -2.30
N LEU A 138 -15.42 19.89 -2.54
CA LEU A 138 -16.00 20.02 -3.88
C LEU A 138 -15.85 21.45 -4.44
N VAL A 139 -16.06 22.47 -3.60
CA VAL A 139 -15.86 23.88 -4.00
C VAL A 139 -14.40 24.15 -4.35
N GLU A 140 -13.46 23.68 -3.53
CA GLU A 140 -12.02 23.80 -3.82
C GLU A 140 -11.63 23.11 -5.12
N MET A 141 -12.09 21.87 -5.33
CA MET A 141 -11.79 21.11 -6.55
C MET A 141 -12.35 21.81 -7.80
N PHE A 142 -13.59 22.30 -7.75
CA PHE A 142 -14.24 22.98 -8.86
C PHE A 142 -13.47 24.26 -9.26
N ASN A 143 -13.15 25.11 -8.28
CA ASN A 143 -12.47 26.39 -8.52
C ASN A 143 -10.99 26.21 -8.92
N SER A 144 -10.34 25.11 -8.52
CA SER A 144 -8.93 24.83 -8.88
C SER A 144 -8.71 24.61 -10.39
N SER A 145 -9.77 24.33 -11.15
CA SER A 145 -9.71 24.15 -12.61
C SER A 145 -9.80 25.46 -13.41
N GLU A 146 -10.02 26.60 -12.74
CA GLU A 146 -10.14 27.92 -13.35
C GLU A 146 -8.84 28.75 -13.27
N SER A 147 -7.76 28.19 -12.72
CA SER A 147 -6.44 28.82 -12.54
C SER A 147 -5.39 28.22 -13.47
#